data_AF-A0A2R4LV11-F1
#
_entry.id   AF-A0A2R4LV11-F1
#
_cell.length_a   1.000
_cell.length_b   1.000
_cell.length_c   1.000
_cell.angle_alpha   90.00
_cell.angle_beta   90.00
_cell.angle_gamma   90.00
#
_symmetry.space_group_name_H-M   'P 1'
#
loop_
_entity.id
_entity.type
_entity.pdbx_description
1 polymer ?
#
loop_
_entity_poly.entity_id
_entity_poly.type
_entity_poly.pdbx_seq_one_letter_code
_entity_poly.pdbx_strand_id
1 'polypeptide(L)' 'TIGGPKELTAFLHNMGDHVTRLDRWEPELNEAIPNDERDTTMPAAMATTLRKLLTGELLTLASRQQLIDWMEA' A
#
# COMPACT_ATOMS: atom_id res chain seq x y z
N THR A 1 -0.18 -16.24 -3.18
CA THR A 1 0.52 -14.93 -3.10
C THR A 1 -0.11 -14.00 -4.12
N ILE A 2 -0.03 -12.68 -3.94
CA ILE A 2 -0.66 -11.71 -4.86
C ILE A 2 0.09 -11.52 -6.19
N GLY A 3 1.20 -12.22 -6.43
CA GLY A 3 2.00 -12.12 -7.67
C GLY A 3 3.23 -11.21 -7.59
N GLY A 4 3.46 -10.54 -6.46
CA GLY A 4 4.69 -9.80 -6.16
C GLY A 4 4.55 -8.28 -6.16
N PRO A 5 5.66 -7.52 -6.09
CA PRO A 5 5.66 -6.06 -5.91
C PRO A 5 4.82 -5.30 -6.95
N LYS A 6 4.91 -5.73 -8.21
CA LYS A 6 4.14 -5.13 -9.31
C LYS A 6 2.64 -5.28 -9.14
N GLU A 7 2.18 -6.41 -8.59
CA GLU A 7 0.75 -6.64 -8.38
C GLU A 7 0.21 -5.86 -7.19
N LEU A 8 1.03 -5.61 -6.16
CA LEU A 8 0.65 -4.66 -5.10
C LEU A 8 0.51 -3.26 -5.67
N THR A 9 1.45 -2.81 -6.51
CA THR A 9 1.37 -1.52 -7.20
C THR A 9 0.12 -1.44 -8.08
N ALA A 10 -0.19 -2.50 -8.84
CA ALA A 10 -1.38 -2.56 -9.67
C ALA A 10 -2.67 -2.49 -8.83
N PHE A 11 -2.73 -3.18 -7.69
CA PHE A 11 -3.85 -3.07 -6.75
C PHE A 11 -4.06 -1.62 -6.28
N LEU A 12 -2.98 -0.95 -5.84
CA LEU A 12 -3.03 0.45 -5.40
C LEU A 12 -3.51 1.39 -6.51
N HIS A 13 -2.98 1.22 -7.72
CA HIS A 13 -3.40 1.98 -8.89
C HIS A 13 -4.88 1.76 -9.23
N ASN A 14 -5.37 0.52 -9.17
CA ASN A 14 -6.77 0.20 -9.47
C ASN A 14 -7.75 0.82 -8.46
N MET A 15 -7.33 1.02 -7.21
CA MET A 15 -8.12 1.76 -6.21
C MET A 15 -7.89 3.28 -6.22
N GLY A 16 -7.09 3.79 -7.16
CA GLY A 16 -6.87 5.20 -7.42
C GLY A 16 -5.72 5.85 -6.63
N ASP A 17 -4.74 5.09 -6.16
CA ASP A 17 -3.45 5.60 -5.73
C ASP A 17 -2.44 5.38 -6.87
N HIS A 18 -2.12 6.45 -7.61
CA HIS A 18 -1.17 6.41 -8.73
C HIS A 18 0.22 6.92 -8.36
N VAL A 19 0.49 7.08 -7.06
CA VAL A 19 1.73 7.66 -6.54
C VAL A 19 2.58 6.59 -5.87
N THR A 20 1.94 5.75 -5.04
CA THR A 20 2.64 4.68 -4.32
C THR A 20 3.10 3.58 -5.28
N ARG A 21 4.36 3.17 -5.15
CA ARG A 21 4.94 2.06 -5.92
C ARG A 21 5.76 1.13 -5.04
N LEU A 22 5.67 -0.17 -5.32
CA LEU A 22 6.54 -1.20 -4.77
C LEU A 22 7.24 -1.92 -5.93
N ASP A 23 8.56 -1.84 -5.97
CA ASP A 23 9.39 -2.28 -7.09
C ASP A 23 10.19 -3.54 -6.73
N ARG A 24 10.50 -3.74 -5.44
CA ARG A 24 11.38 -4.82 -4.96
C ARG A 24 10.75 -5.68 -3.87
N TRP A 25 11.36 -6.85 -3.66
CA TRP A 25 11.03 -7.74 -2.55
C TRP A 25 11.78 -7.33 -1.29
N GLU A 26 11.39 -7.96 -0.18
CA GLU A 26 12.19 -7.94 1.04
C GLU A 26 13.45 -8.79 0.85
N PRO A 27 14.62 -8.36 1.37
CA PRO A 27 14.85 -7.13 2.16
C PRO A 27 15.14 -5.87 1.33
N GLU A 28 15.33 -5.98 0.01
CA GLU A 28 15.89 -4.93 -0.84
C GLU A 28 15.03 -3.66 -0.91
N LEU A 29 13.72 -3.75 -0.66
CA LEU A 29 12.84 -2.58 -0.64
C LEU A 29 13.23 -1.54 0.43
N ASN A 30 13.98 -1.93 1.45
CA ASN A 30 14.35 -1.06 2.58
C ASN A 30 15.67 -0.29 2.38
N GLU A 31 16.31 -0.38 1.22
CA GLU A 31 17.59 0.30 0.99
C GLU A 31 17.52 1.84 1.14
N ALA A 32 16.36 2.43 0.85
CA ALA A 32 16.07 3.86 1.08
C ALA A 32 17.14 4.84 0.56
N ILE A 33 17.73 4.54 -0.60
CA ILE A 33 18.79 5.35 -1.21
C ILE A 33 18.24 6.74 -1.60
N PRO A 34 18.88 7.86 -1.19
CA PRO A 34 18.44 9.19 -1.59
C PRO A 34 18.34 9.35 -3.12
N ASN A 35 17.24 9.94 -3.58
CA ASN A 35 16.88 10.11 -5.00
C ASN A 35 16.54 8.82 -5.76
N ASP A 36 16.43 7.67 -5.08
CA ASP A 36 15.81 6.49 -5.65
C ASP A 36 14.28 6.60 -5.54
N GLU A 37 13.59 6.49 -6.67
CA GLU A 37 12.12 6.57 -6.71
C GLU A 37 11.46 5.24 -6.34
N ARG A 38 12.21 4.13 -6.34
CA ARG A 38 11.66 2.79 -6.07
C ARG A 38 11.18 2.65 -4.64
N ASP A 39 10.09 1.92 -4.44
CA ASP A 39 9.54 1.60 -3.12
C ASP A 39 9.12 2.84 -2.31
N THR A 40 8.61 3.86 -3.00
CA THR A 40 8.25 5.16 -2.42
C THR A 40 6.75 5.48 -2.52
N THR A 41 6.35 6.46 -1.70
CA THR A 41 5.03 7.10 -1.74
C THR A 41 5.16 8.58 -1.35
N MET A 42 4.06 9.32 -1.41
CA MET A 42 3.93 10.65 -0.80
C MET A 42 3.03 10.56 0.45
N PRO A 43 3.28 11.36 1.50
CA PRO A 43 2.45 11.33 2.71
C PRO A 43 0.94 11.50 2.45
N ALA A 44 0.56 12.42 1.54
CA ALA A 44 -0.83 12.65 1.19
C ALA A 44 -1.48 11.47 0.42
N ALA A 45 -0.69 10.78 -0.41
CA ALA A 45 -1.15 9.59 -1.14
C ALA A 45 -1.41 8.44 -0.16
N MET A 46 -0.44 8.13 0.70
CA MET A 46 -0.57 7.07 1.69
C MET A 46 -1.71 7.34 2.70
N ALA A 47 -1.87 8.57 3.17
CA ALA A 47 -3.00 8.94 4.04
C ALA A 47 -4.36 8.74 3.35
N THR A 48 -4.45 9.07 2.06
CA THR A 48 -5.67 8.85 1.27
C THR A 48 -5.94 7.36 1.07
N THR A 49 -4.90 6.58 0.79
CA THR A 49 -4.94 5.11 0.67
C THR A 49 -5.43 4.46 1.95
N LEU A 50 -4.83 4.81 3.10
CA LEU A 50 -5.25 4.31 4.41
C LEU A 50 -6.69 4.68 4.72
N ARG A 51 -7.12 5.92 4.45
CA ARG A 51 -8.53 6.31 4.63
C ARG A 51 -9.47 5.44 3.80
N LYS A 52 -9.15 5.19 2.53
CA LYS A 52 -9.97 4.33 1.66
C LYS A 52 -10.05 2.90 2.18
N LEU A 53 -8.94 2.34 2.66
CA LEU A 53 -8.89 0.96 3.17
C LEU A 53 -9.62 0.82 4.52
N LEU A 54 -9.46 1.79 5.43
CA LEU A 54 -9.92 1.70 6.81
C LEU A 54 -11.34 2.21 7.02
N THR A 55 -11.83 3.13 6.18
CA THR A 55 -13.17 3.71 6.34
C THR A 55 -14.05 3.62 5.09
N GLY A 56 -13.47 3.29 3.93
CA GLY A 56 -14.20 3.16 2.66
C GLY A 56 -14.82 1.78 2.44
N GLU A 57 -15.42 1.60 1.27
CA GLU A 57 -16.15 0.38 0.88
C GLU A 57 -15.33 -0.57 -0.02
N LEU A 58 -14.02 -0.34 -0.18
CA LEU A 58 -13.14 -1.19 -0.99
C LEU A 58 -13.00 -2.61 -0.42
N LEU A 59 -12.94 -2.73 0.90
CA LEU A 59 -12.86 -4.00 1.60
C LEU A 59 -14.24 -4.40 2.11
N THR A 60 -14.48 -5.72 2.20
CA THR A 60 -15.62 -6.22 2.97
C THR A 60 -15.54 -5.74 4.43
N LEU A 61 -16.68 -5.62 5.11
CA LEU A 61 -16.69 -5.19 6.51
C LEU A 61 -15.77 -6.05 7.40
N ALA A 62 -15.77 -7.37 7.20
CA ALA A 62 -14.94 -8.29 7.96
C ALA A 62 -13.43 -8.09 7.66
N SER A 63 -13.05 -7.95 6.38
CA SER A 63 -11.65 -7.70 6.00
C SER A 63 -11.15 -6.34 6.50
N ARG A 64 -11.99 -5.32 6.49
CA ARG A 64 -11.66 -4.00 7.03
C ARG A 64 -11.45 -4.03 8.54
N GLN A 65 -12.32 -4.72 9.27
CA GLN A 65 -12.16 -4.90 10.71
C GLN A 65 -10.87 -5.65 11.03
N GLN A 66 -10.59 -6.74 10.32
CA GLN A 66 -9.35 -7.50 10.51
C GLN A 66 -8.09 -6.64 10.30
N LEU A 67 -8.10 -5.76 9.31
CA LEU A 67 -6.99 -4.84 9.06
C LEU A 67 -6.81 -3.84 10.21
N ILE A 68 -7.91 -3.27 10.72
CA ILE A 68 -7.88 -2.36 11.88
C ILE A 68 -7.32 -3.09 13.10
N ASP A 69 -7.82 -4.29 13.39
CA ASP A 69 -7.39 -5.09 14.54
C ASP A 69 -5.88 -5.41 14.48
N TRP A 70 -5.33 -5.67 13.29
CA TRP A 70 -3.88 -5.88 13.12
C TRP A 70 -3.05 -4.61 13.33
N MET A 71 -3.59 -3.42 13.06
CA MET A 71 -2.87 -2.15 13.19
C MET A 71 -2.86 -1.62 14.64
N GLU A 72 -3.85 -2.02 15.45
CA GLU A 72 -3.98 -1.61 16.86
C GLU A 72 -3.30 -2.59 17.84
N ALA A 73 -2.85 -3.75 17.35
CA ALA A 73 -2.13 -4.76 18.12
C ALA A 73 -0.66 -4.36 18.38
#